data_AF-A0A0R2VCH6-F1
#
_entry.id   AF-A0A0R2VCH6-F1
#
_cell.length_a   1.000
_cell.length_b   1.000
_cell.length_c   1.000
_cell.angle_alpha   90.00
_cell.angle_beta   90.00
_cell.angle_gamma   90.00
#
_symmetry.space_group_name_H-M   'P 1'
#
loop_
_entity.id
_entity.type
_entity.pdbx_description
1 polymer ?
#
loop_
_entity_poly.entity_id
_entity_poly.type
_entity_poly.pdbx_seq_one_letter_code
_entity_poly.pdbx_strand_id
1 'polypeptide(L)'
;MNENIANTTFLQATNHFETAREELARPEEDVVAYMVCNHAYKAVQHYLTAFLQSQGEQVHTANPLDALLNACRQRDERFNALDISALLQLQDPEDVWMNVDVARYHLELAAKARDLVQPTRAS
;
A
#
# COMPACT_ATOMS: atom_id res chain seq x y z
N MET A 1 5.96 -21.13 10.69
CA MET A 1 7.09 -20.56 9.91
C MET A 1 6.70 -19.37 9.03
N ASN A 2 5.41 -19.15 8.68
CA ASN A 2 5.01 -18.00 7.83
C ASN A 2 4.81 -16.66 8.57
N GLU A 3 4.59 -16.69 9.89
CA GLU A 3 4.37 -15.48 10.70
C GLU A 3 5.56 -14.51 10.67
N ASN A 4 6.79 -15.03 10.64
CA ASN A 4 8.00 -14.20 10.54
C ASN A 4 8.13 -13.49 9.18
N ILE A 5 7.65 -14.12 8.10
CA ILE A 5 7.67 -13.54 6.75
C ILE A 5 6.61 -12.44 6.68
N ALA A 6 5.37 -12.74 7.09
CA ALA A 6 4.28 -11.78 7.13
C ALA A 6 4.63 -10.53 7.95
N ASN A 7 5.23 -10.71 9.13
CA ASN A 7 5.68 -9.58 9.96
C ASN A 7 6.80 -8.77 9.29
N THR A 8 7.78 -9.43 8.67
CA THR A 8 8.85 -8.75 7.93
C THR A 8 8.27 -7.91 6.78
N THR A 9 7.35 -8.49 6.00
CA THR A 9 6.70 -7.79 4.88
C THR A 9 5.80 -6.65 5.37
N PHE A 10 5.13 -6.81 6.51
CA PHE A 10 4.37 -5.72 7.15
C PHE A 10 5.27 -4.56 7.61
N LEU A 11 6.44 -4.86 8.17
CA LEU A 11 7.42 -3.82 8.55
C LEU A 11 7.97 -3.10 7.32
N GLN A 12 8.23 -3.81 6.22
CA GLN A 12 8.61 -3.20 4.94
C GLN A 12 7.51 -2.29 4.38
N ALA A 13 6.25 -2.73 4.44
CA ALA A 13 5.09 -1.91 4.07
C ALA A 13 5.04 -0.61 4.88
N THR A 14 5.27 -0.74 6.19
CA THR A 14 5.29 0.39 7.12
C THR A 14 6.43 1.34 6.80
N ASN A 15 7.64 0.86 6.55
CA ASN A 15 8.76 1.73 6.14
C ASN A 15 8.43 2.51 4.87
N HIS A 16 7.83 1.88 3.85
CA HIS A 16 7.40 2.59 2.65
C HIS A 16 6.32 3.63 2.92
N PHE A 17 5.33 3.30 3.76
CA PHE A 17 4.28 4.24 4.16
C PHE A 17 4.87 5.47 4.88
N GLU A 18 5.78 5.24 5.83
CA GLU A 18 6.42 6.32 6.59
C GLU A 18 7.27 7.20 5.67
N THR A 19 8.03 6.63 4.73
CA THR A 19 8.78 7.41 3.72
C THR A 19 7.86 8.26 2.85
N ALA A 20 6.74 7.71 2.37
CA ALA A 20 5.77 8.49 1.58
C ALA A 20 5.16 9.64 2.41
N ARG A 21 4.86 9.39 3.69
CA ARG A 21 4.33 10.38 4.62
C ARG A 21 5.33 11.50 4.90
N GLU A 22 6.60 11.17 5.11
CA GLU A 22 7.67 12.13 5.34
C GLU A 22 7.91 13.01 4.11
N GLU A 23 7.90 12.43 2.91
CA GLU A 23 8.03 13.18 1.66
C GLU A 23 6.85 14.15 1.46
N LEU A 24 5.61 13.72 1.73
CA LEU A 24 4.43 14.58 1.62
C LEU A 24 4.35 15.66 2.72
N ALA A 25 5.09 15.50 3.82
CA ALA A 25 5.13 16.48 4.91
C ALA A 25 6.08 17.67 4.65
N ARG A 26 6.81 17.65 3.53
CA ARG A 26 7.63 18.77 3.07
C ARG A 26 6.77 19.96 2.61
N PRO A 27 7.35 21.18 2.51
CA PRO A 27 6.70 22.28 1.79
C PRO A 27 6.26 21.83 0.40
N GLU A 28 5.10 22.30 -0.06
CA GLU A 28 4.46 21.81 -1.29
C GLU A 28 5.37 21.94 -2.52
N GLU A 29 6.15 23.02 -2.59
CA GLU A 29 7.15 23.30 -3.62
C GLU A 29 8.31 22.30 -3.66
N ASP A 30 8.56 21.62 -2.54
CA ASP A 30 9.65 20.65 -2.34
C ASP A 30 9.17 19.19 -2.39
N VAL A 31 7.85 18.95 -2.50
CA VAL A 31 7.28 17.61 -2.57
C VAL A 31 7.59 16.98 -3.92
N VAL A 32 8.28 15.84 -3.91
CA VAL A 32 8.43 15.00 -5.10
C VAL A 32 7.23 14.05 -5.18
N ALA A 33 6.15 14.48 -5.84
CA ALA A 33 4.88 13.71 -5.91
C ALA A 33 5.07 12.26 -6.38
N TYR A 34 5.92 12.05 -7.39
CA TYR A 34 6.28 10.71 -7.86
C TYR A 34 6.84 9.81 -6.74
N MET A 35 7.70 10.34 -5.86
CA MET A 35 8.28 9.57 -4.76
C MET A 35 7.21 9.15 -3.76
N VAL A 36 6.30 10.06 -3.41
CA VAL A 36 5.14 9.75 -2.55
C VAL A 36 4.30 8.64 -3.18
N CYS A 37 3.92 8.79 -4.45
CA CYS A 37 3.11 7.81 -5.18
C CYS A 37 3.77 6.44 -5.24
N ASN A 38 5.06 6.37 -5.59
CA ASN A 38 5.83 5.13 -5.69
C ASN A 38 5.95 4.42 -4.33
N HIS A 39 6.24 5.17 -3.25
CA HIS A 39 6.32 4.61 -1.92
C HIS A 39 4.95 4.17 -1.40
N ALA A 40 3.89 4.93 -1.64
CA ALA A 40 2.52 4.54 -1.30
C ALA A 40 2.06 3.29 -2.05
N TYR A 41 2.35 3.18 -3.36
CA TYR A 41 2.09 1.97 -4.15
C TYR A 41 2.76 0.75 -3.52
N LYS A 42 4.06 0.85 -3.21
CA LYS A 42 4.82 -0.24 -2.58
C LYS A 42 4.26 -0.60 -1.21
N ALA A 43 3.87 0.39 -0.41
CA ALA A 43 3.26 0.18 0.89
C ALA A 43 1.97 -0.65 0.76
N VAL A 44 1.05 -0.26 -0.13
CA VAL A 44 -0.20 -1.01 -0.38
C VAL A 44 0.11 -2.44 -0.81
N GLN A 45 1.01 -2.62 -1.79
CA GLN A 45 1.40 -3.94 -2.27
C GLN A 45 1.95 -4.85 -1.16
N HIS A 46 2.80 -4.31 -0.29
CA HIS A 46 3.38 -5.06 0.82
C HIS A 46 2.34 -5.33 1.92
N TYR A 47 1.42 -4.41 2.22
CA TYR A 47 0.35 -4.65 3.18
C TYR A 47 -0.57 -5.80 2.74
N LEU A 48 -1.02 -5.78 1.48
CA LEU A 48 -1.84 -6.88 0.92
C LEU A 48 -1.08 -8.22 0.96
N THR A 49 0.20 -8.20 0.59
CA THR A 49 1.05 -9.40 0.64
C THR A 49 1.21 -9.92 2.07
N ALA A 50 1.47 -9.05 3.04
CA ALA A 50 1.64 -9.42 4.44
C ALA A 50 0.36 -10.04 5.03
N PHE A 51 -0.81 -9.50 4.67
CA PHE A 51 -2.09 -10.07 5.06
C PHE A 51 -2.25 -11.50 4.54
N LEU A 52 -2.06 -11.73 3.24
CA LEU A 52 -2.19 -13.07 2.65
C LEU A 52 -1.17 -14.06 3.24
N GLN A 53 0.07 -13.63 3.47
CA GLN A 53 1.08 -14.45 4.16
C GLN A 53 0.68 -14.79 5.60
N SER A 54 0.04 -13.86 6.32
CA SER A 54 -0.50 -14.13 7.66
C SER A 54 -1.63 -15.18 7.65
N GLN A 55 -2.35 -15.29 6.54
CA GLN A 55 -3.36 -16.33 6.29
C GLN A 55 -2.75 -17.64 5.76
N GLY A 56 -1.42 -17.74 5.69
CA GLY A 56 -0.69 -18.93 5.27
C GLY A 56 -0.45 -19.05 3.76
N GLU A 57 -0.82 -18.04 2.96
CA GLU A 57 -0.60 -18.07 1.52
C GLU A 57 0.86 -17.84 1.13
N GLN A 58 1.30 -18.50 0.07
CA GLN A 58 2.64 -18.34 -0.51
C GLN A 58 2.58 -17.32 -1.65
N VAL A 59 2.52 -16.04 -1.30
CA VAL A 59 2.48 -14.92 -2.24
C VAL A 59 3.69 -14.01 -2.10
N HIS A 60 4.00 -13.26 -3.17
CA HIS A 60 5.14 -12.36 -3.24
C HIS A 60 4.73 -10.96 -3.67
N THR A 61 5.53 -9.97 -3.32
CA THR A 61 5.33 -8.58 -3.74
C THR A 61 5.61 -8.36 -5.23
N ALA A 62 6.06 -9.38 -5.97
CA ALA A 62 6.14 -9.35 -7.43
C ALA A 62 4.78 -9.64 -8.11
N ASN A 63 3.79 -10.12 -7.36
CA ASN A 63 2.46 -10.35 -7.89
C ASN A 63 1.77 -9.02 -8.26
N PRO A 64 0.93 -9.00 -9.32
CA PRO A 64 0.13 -7.84 -9.68
C PRO A 64 -0.76 -7.36 -8.51
N LEU A 65 -0.87 -6.04 -8.35
CA LEU A 65 -1.57 -5.44 -7.21
C LEU A 65 -3.07 -5.79 -7.17
N ASP A 66 -3.70 -5.86 -8.33
CA ASP A 66 -5.10 -6.29 -8.49
C ASP A 66 -5.30 -7.76 -8.11
N ALA A 67 -4.36 -8.64 -8.48
CA ALA A 67 -4.38 -10.04 -8.08
C ALA A 67 -4.26 -10.19 -6.55
N LEU A 68 -3.36 -9.44 -5.92
CA LEU A 68 -3.21 -9.42 -4.46
C LEU A 68 -4.48 -8.92 -3.77
N LEU A 69 -5.08 -7.83 -4.25
CA LEU A 69 -6.31 -7.28 -3.66
C LEU A 69 -7.49 -8.24 -3.80
N ASN A 70 -7.63 -8.87 -4.96
CA ASN A 70 -8.69 -9.85 -5.18
C ASN A 70 -8.55 -11.07 -4.26
N ALA A 71 -7.32 -11.54 -4.04
CA ALA A 71 -7.07 -12.58 -3.05
C ALA A 71 -7.43 -12.12 -1.63
N CYS A 72 -7.12 -10.88 -1.25
CA CYS A 72 -7.51 -10.34 0.07
C CYS A 72 -9.03 -10.30 0.24
N ARG A 73 -9.77 -9.84 -0.78
CA ARG A 73 -11.25 -9.77 -0.79
C ARG A 73 -11.91 -11.14 -0.67
N GLN A 74 -11.27 -12.20 -1.17
CA GLN A 74 -11.75 -13.57 -1.00
C GLN A 74 -11.63 -14.08 0.43
N ARG A 75 -10.78 -13.47 1.27
CA ARG A 75 -10.55 -13.87 2.67
C ARG A 75 -11.25 -12.96 3.67
N ASP A 76 -11.34 -11.68 3.36
CA ASP A 76 -11.90 -10.68 4.24
C ASP A 76 -12.60 -9.59 3.42
N GLU A 77 -13.91 -9.50 3.59
CA GLU A 77 -14.76 -8.57 2.85
C GLU A 77 -14.47 -7.09 3.15
N ARG A 78 -13.76 -6.77 4.25
CA ARG A 78 -13.35 -5.40 4.56
C ARG A 78 -12.46 -4.81 3.47
N PHE A 79 -11.74 -5.66 2.71
CA PHE A 79 -10.95 -5.24 1.54
C PHE A 79 -11.80 -4.80 0.34
N ASN A 80 -13.12 -4.99 0.35
CA ASN A 80 -14.01 -4.41 -0.67
C ASN A 80 -14.09 -2.88 -0.54
N ALA A 81 -13.76 -2.31 0.63
CA ALA A 81 -13.68 -0.87 0.84
C ALA A 81 -12.41 -0.22 0.25
N LEU A 82 -11.43 -1.02 -0.18
CA LEU A 82 -10.20 -0.53 -0.79
C LEU A 82 -10.34 -0.52 -2.32
N ASP A 83 -10.29 0.67 -2.92
CA ASP A 83 -10.24 0.88 -4.36
C ASP A 83 -8.82 1.32 -4.76
N ILE A 84 -8.15 0.48 -5.55
CA ILE A 84 -6.77 0.70 -6.02
C ILE A 84 -6.70 1.21 -7.46
N SER A 85 -7.82 1.54 -8.10
CA SER A 85 -7.84 1.96 -9.51
C SER A 85 -6.95 3.16 -9.80
N ALA A 86 -6.75 4.07 -8.83
CA ALA A 86 -5.82 5.19 -8.97
C ALA A 86 -4.34 4.75 -8.91
N LEU A 87 -4.01 3.70 -8.15
CA LEU A 87 -2.64 3.19 -8.02
C LEU A 87 -2.19 2.47 -9.30
N LEU A 88 -3.12 1.82 -10.01
CA LEU A 88 -2.83 1.07 -11.24
C LEU A 88 -2.51 1.97 -12.44
N GLN A 89 -2.83 3.27 -12.35
CA GLN A 89 -2.57 4.23 -13.42
C GLN A 89 -1.10 4.68 -13.46
N LEU A 90 -0.28 4.40 -12.44
CA LEU A 90 1.12 4.82 -12.28
C LEU A 90 2.13 4.15 -13.27
N GLN A 91 1.73 3.76 -14.48
CA GLN A 91 2.61 3.02 -15.38
C GLN A 91 3.60 3.91 -16.16
N ASP A 92 3.41 5.23 -16.21
CA ASP A 92 4.31 6.15 -16.90
C ASP A 92 4.86 7.26 -15.97
N PRO A 93 6.17 7.34 -15.69
CA PRO A 93 6.77 8.42 -14.91
C PRO A 93 6.64 9.82 -15.54
N GLU A 94 6.35 9.91 -16.84
CA GLU A 94 6.09 11.16 -17.55
C GLU A 94 4.62 11.60 -17.49
N ASP A 95 3.79 10.87 -16.73
CA ASP A 95 2.40 11.20 -16.53
C ASP A 95 2.23 12.57 -15.86
N VAL A 96 1.82 13.54 -16.69
CA VAL A 96 1.59 14.96 -16.38
C VAL A 96 0.58 15.18 -15.23
N TRP A 97 -0.11 14.12 -14.79
CA TRP A 97 -1.10 14.18 -13.71
C TRP A 97 -0.54 13.91 -12.32
N MET A 98 0.73 13.50 -12.14
CA MET A 98 1.30 13.32 -10.80
C MET A 98 1.54 14.66 -10.12
N ASN A 99 0.61 15.03 -9.25
CA ASN A 99 0.67 16.23 -8.42
C ASN A 99 0.47 15.88 -6.94
N VAL A 100 0.54 16.88 -6.08
CA VAL A 100 0.43 16.71 -4.63
C VAL A 100 -0.94 16.14 -4.20
N ASP A 101 -2.01 16.44 -4.91
CA ASP A 101 -3.34 15.88 -4.61
C ASP A 101 -3.40 14.38 -4.90
N VAL A 102 -2.85 13.96 -6.03
CA VAL A 102 -2.72 12.55 -6.40
C VAL A 102 -1.83 11.83 -5.39
N ALA A 103 -0.69 12.42 -5.03
CA ALA A 103 0.22 11.88 -4.01
C ALA A 103 -0.47 11.69 -2.65
N ARG A 104 -1.27 12.67 -2.23
CA ARG A 104 -2.07 12.60 -1.00
C ARG A 104 -3.08 11.46 -1.06
N TYR A 105 -3.82 11.34 -2.17
CA TYR A 105 -4.78 10.26 -2.36
C TYR A 105 -4.11 8.88 -2.32
N HIS A 106 -2.94 8.73 -2.92
CA HIS A 106 -2.16 7.49 -2.85
C HIS A 106 -1.77 7.15 -1.41
N LEU A 107 -1.31 8.13 -0.64
CA LEU A 107 -0.97 7.93 0.77
C LEU A 107 -2.21 7.56 1.61
N GLU A 108 -3.38 8.12 1.31
CA GLU A 108 -4.64 7.73 1.96
C GLU A 108 -5.02 6.27 1.67
N LEU A 109 -4.82 5.79 0.45
CA LEU A 109 -5.02 4.37 0.11
C LEU A 109 -4.04 3.47 0.86
N ALA A 110 -2.78 3.89 1.01
CA ALA A 110 -1.79 3.17 1.81
C ALA A 110 -2.18 3.13 3.31
N ALA A 111 -2.71 4.23 3.85
CA ALA A 111 -3.23 4.26 5.21
C ALA A 111 -4.43 3.30 5.40
N LYS A 112 -5.39 3.31 4.47
CA LYS A 112 -6.53 2.37 4.50
C LYS A 112 -6.06 0.92 4.43
N ALA A 113 -5.12 0.60 3.55
CA ALA A 113 -4.55 -0.73 3.45
C ALA A 113 -3.88 -1.15 4.77
N ARG A 114 -3.09 -0.27 5.39
CA ARG A 114 -2.49 -0.53 6.71
C ARG A 114 -3.56 -0.85 7.76
N ASP A 115 -4.61 -0.04 7.84
CA ASP A 115 -5.64 -0.17 8.88
C ASP A 115 -6.47 -1.46 8.72
N LEU A 116 -6.63 -1.97 7.49
CA LEU A 116 -7.27 -3.26 7.22
C LEU A 116 -6.43 -4.46 7.69
N VAL A 117 -5.10 -4.33 7.63
CA VAL A 117 -4.13 -5.39 7.96
C VAL A 117 -3.73 -5.36 9.43
N GLN A 118 -3.79 -4.20 10.08
CA GLN A 118 -3.55 -4.13 11.52
C GLN A 118 -4.59 -4.99 12.26
N PRO A 119 -4.15 -5.81 13.23
CA PRO A 119 -5.09 -6.51 14.08
C PRO A 119 -5.93 -5.46 14.80
N THR A 120 -7.25 -5.50 14.60
CA THR A 120 -8.20 -4.68 15.34
C THR A 120 -7.87 -4.89 16.81
N ARG A 121 -7.35 -3.87 17.49
CA ARG A 121 -7.22 -3.91 18.94
C ARG A 121 -8.64 -3.97 19.47
N ALA A 122 -9.11 -5.18 19.80
CA ALA A 122 -10.27 -5.38 20.62
C ALA A 122 -10.01 -4.57 21.91
N SER A 123 -10.73 -3.46 22.02
CA SER A 123 -10.76 -2.62 23.22
C SER A 123 -11.85 -3.14 24.15
#